data_AF-A0A1S4AEM8-F1
#
_entry.id   AF-A0A1S4AEM8-F1
#
_cell.length_a   1.000
_cell.length_b   1.000
_cell.length_c   1.000
_cell.angle_alpha   90.00
_cell.angle_beta   90.00
_cell.angle_gamma   90.00
#
_symmetry.space_group_name_H-M   'P 1'
#
loop_
_entity.id
_entity.type
_entity.pdbx_description
1 polymer ?
#
loop_
_entity_poly.entity_id
_entity_poly.type
_entity_poly.pdbx_seq_one_letter_code
_entity_poly.pdbx_strand_id
1 'polypeptide(L)'
;MSMLTSGDAEGLPVAFVGFQQNLSSIVEGLESQEEEKKMWAIQKLRILFNDDATFLVHALESGIVVPLLDEILRGEDSFALKLEAANAVMDSIPDMMKLDDLVIDSKLVELLLKLLHFPAENVCEQAMEKLRIVALSPVGRGYVLTCMALDNLLHILTYCNILLLRKATQTISVLSRGTPKVPSVKVKPAIQALCLLVTSNDDREVLRNACWALYYLSGGIDEDLEAYCNSKSSISHSVVSQSDIVSGLFEIPVLLKLLEDPSPSVIAPAIRILSSICRGDDGQKEI
;
A
#
# COMPACT_ATOMS: atom_id res chain seq x y z
N MET A 1 -31.13 -59.58 6.94
CA MET A 1 -30.50 -58.77 8.02
C MET A 1 -29.28 -58.11 7.39
N SER A 2 -29.35 -56.91 6.80
CA SER A 2 -29.59 -55.58 7.44
C SER A 2 -28.35 -55.18 8.27
N MET A 3 -27.65 -54.05 8.12
CA MET A 3 -27.67 -52.81 7.31
C MET A 3 -26.21 -52.28 7.24
N LEU A 4 -25.71 -51.64 6.17
CA LEU A 4 -25.63 -50.17 5.99
C LEU A 4 -25.66 -49.34 7.29
N THR A 5 -24.62 -48.54 7.56
CA THR A 5 -24.60 -47.06 7.39
C THR A 5 -23.45 -46.41 8.18
N SER A 6 -22.91 -45.35 7.57
CA SER A 6 -22.40 -44.11 8.19
C SER A 6 -21.37 -44.22 9.31
N GLY A 7 -20.09 -44.06 8.95
CA GLY A 7 -19.15 -43.36 9.80
C GLY A 7 -19.50 -41.87 9.74
N ASP A 8 -20.04 -41.38 10.84
CA ASP A 8 -20.65 -40.07 10.97
C ASP A 8 -19.67 -38.92 10.69
N ALA A 9 -20.06 -38.06 9.75
CA ALA A 9 -19.60 -36.69 9.66
C ALA A 9 -20.26 -35.88 10.81
N GLU A 10 -19.93 -36.22 12.05
CA GLU A 10 -20.48 -35.54 13.22
C GLU A 10 -19.62 -34.34 13.60
N GLY A 11 -20.11 -33.16 13.24
CA GLY A 11 -19.81 -31.91 13.93
C GLY A 11 -18.73 -31.03 13.31
N LEU A 12 -18.78 -30.77 12.00
CA LEU A 12 -18.22 -29.49 11.53
C LEU A 12 -18.96 -28.37 12.26
N PRO A 13 -18.27 -27.39 12.87
CA PRO A 13 -18.93 -26.31 13.61
C PRO A 13 -19.99 -25.68 12.72
N VAL A 14 -21.19 -25.42 13.26
CA VAL A 14 -22.31 -24.82 12.49
C VAL A 14 -21.86 -23.54 11.76
N ALA A 15 -20.90 -22.80 12.33
CA ALA A 15 -20.24 -21.65 11.70
C ALA A 15 -19.45 -22.01 10.42
N PHE A 16 -18.74 -23.13 10.40
CA PHE A 16 -17.98 -23.60 9.23
C PHE A 16 -18.91 -24.05 8.09
N VAL A 17 -20.02 -24.72 8.42
CA VAL A 17 -21.04 -25.12 7.43
C VAL A 17 -21.72 -23.88 6.83
N GLY A 18 -22.08 -22.90 7.69
CA GLY A 18 -22.63 -21.62 7.24
C GLY A 18 -21.66 -20.82 6.35
N PHE A 19 -20.37 -20.84 6.67
CA PHE A 19 -19.32 -20.26 5.82
C PHE A 19 -19.27 -20.91 4.44
N GLN A 20 -19.14 -22.25 4.37
CA GLN A 20 -19.01 -22.97 3.11
C GLN A 20 -20.22 -22.73 2.20
N GLN A 21 -21.42 -22.71 2.77
CA GLN A 21 -22.64 -22.43 2.02
C GLN A 21 -22.68 -21.00 1.47
N ASN A 22 -22.29 -20.01 2.28
CA ASN A 22 -22.19 -18.61 1.85
C ASN A 22 -21.15 -18.45 0.73
N LEU A 23 -19.94 -18.98 0.90
CA LEU A 23 -18.87 -18.84 -0.10
C LEU A 23 -19.24 -19.54 -1.41
N SER A 24 -19.80 -20.75 -1.37
CA SER A 24 -20.25 -21.47 -2.59
C SER A 24 -21.24 -20.64 -3.39
N SER A 25 -22.26 -20.08 -2.73
CA SER A 25 -23.27 -19.26 -3.40
C SER A 25 -22.69 -17.98 -4.02
N ILE A 26 -21.67 -17.39 -3.39
CA ILE A 26 -20.98 -16.20 -3.91
C ILE A 26 -20.14 -16.56 -5.11
N VAL A 27 -19.36 -17.66 -5.05
CA VAL A 27 -18.53 -18.14 -6.17
C VAL A 27 -19.40 -18.45 -7.38
N GLU A 28 -20.51 -19.18 -7.19
CA GLU A 28 -21.47 -19.46 -8.27
C GLU A 28 -22.03 -18.17 -8.91
N GLY A 29 -22.27 -17.14 -8.10
CA GLY A 29 -22.71 -15.83 -8.59
C GLY A 29 -21.62 -15.07 -9.36
N LEU A 30 -20.36 -15.12 -8.90
CA LEU A 30 -19.21 -14.50 -9.56
C LEU A 30 -18.88 -15.14 -10.91
N GLU A 31 -19.04 -16.47 -11.02
CA GLU A 31 -18.83 -17.24 -12.26
C GLU A 31 -20.00 -17.13 -13.26
N SER A 32 -21.12 -16.54 -12.83
CA SER A 32 -22.31 -16.40 -13.67
C SER A 32 -22.05 -15.51 -14.89
N GLN A 33 -22.75 -15.79 -15.98
CA GLN A 33 -22.76 -14.92 -17.16
C GLN A 33 -23.76 -13.75 -17.03
N GLU A 34 -24.60 -13.77 -15.99
CA GLU A 34 -25.58 -12.72 -15.73
C GLU A 34 -24.98 -11.63 -14.83
N GLU A 35 -24.94 -10.40 -15.33
CA GLU A 35 -24.38 -9.25 -14.60
C GLU A 35 -25.06 -9.02 -13.25
N GLU A 36 -26.38 -9.23 -13.15
CA GLU A 36 -27.13 -9.08 -11.89
C GLU A 36 -26.65 -10.06 -10.81
N LYS A 37 -26.33 -11.31 -11.19
CA LYS A 37 -25.83 -12.33 -10.27
C LYS A 37 -24.40 -12.02 -9.83
N LYS A 38 -23.54 -11.58 -10.75
CA LYS A 38 -22.20 -11.10 -10.40
C LYS A 38 -22.27 -9.93 -9.43
N MET A 39 -23.10 -8.93 -9.74
CA MET A 39 -23.27 -7.72 -8.91
C MET A 39 -23.72 -8.09 -7.49
N TRP A 40 -24.76 -8.93 -7.37
CA TRP A 40 -25.23 -9.41 -6.08
C TRP A 40 -24.13 -10.14 -5.31
N ALA A 41 -23.38 -11.01 -5.97
CA ALA A 41 -22.30 -11.78 -5.34
C ALA A 41 -21.18 -10.88 -4.83
N ILE A 42 -20.73 -9.89 -5.62
CA ILE A 42 -19.69 -8.93 -5.19
C ILE A 42 -20.20 -8.09 -4.01
N GLN A 43 -21.40 -7.55 -4.07
CA GLN A 43 -21.97 -6.77 -2.96
C GLN A 43 -22.07 -7.59 -1.67
N LYS A 44 -22.51 -8.85 -1.79
CA LYS A 44 -22.59 -9.76 -0.65
C LYS A 44 -21.22 -10.06 -0.07
N LEU A 45 -20.23 -10.29 -0.94
CA LEU A 45 -18.84 -10.53 -0.57
C LEU A 45 -18.27 -9.35 0.23
N ARG A 46 -18.48 -8.12 -0.24
CA ARG A 46 -18.02 -6.88 0.44
C ARG A 46 -18.58 -6.72 1.84
N ILE A 47 -19.87 -7.00 2.02
CA ILE A 47 -20.50 -6.95 3.35
C ILE A 47 -19.81 -7.94 4.28
N LEU A 48 -19.58 -9.18 3.83
CA LEU A 48 -18.96 -10.22 4.65
C LEU A 48 -17.48 -9.93 4.95
N PHE A 49 -16.74 -9.33 4.02
CA PHE A 49 -15.36 -8.88 4.27
C PHE A 49 -15.27 -7.86 5.41
N ASN A 50 -16.24 -6.93 5.49
CA ASN A 50 -16.26 -5.89 6.51
C ASN A 50 -16.85 -6.37 7.85
N ASP A 51 -17.80 -7.31 7.82
CA ASP A 51 -18.52 -7.76 9.03
C ASP A 51 -17.84 -8.95 9.73
N ASP A 52 -17.10 -9.80 9.01
CA ASP A 52 -16.52 -11.02 9.56
C ASP A 52 -15.08 -11.25 9.07
N ALA A 53 -14.12 -10.94 9.94
CA ALA A 53 -12.70 -11.17 9.68
C ALA A 53 -12.36 -12.66 9.44
N THR A 54 -13.12 -13.59 10.03
CA THR A 54 -12.94 -15.04 9.81
C THR A 54 -13.36 -15.42 8.39
N PHE A 55 -14.47 -14.85 7.92
CA PHE A 55 -14.91 -15.02 6.54
C PHE A 55 -13.87 -14.46 5.56
N LEU A 56 -13.35 -13.25 5.80
CA LEU A 56 -12.32 -12.64 4.96
C LEU A 56 -11.10 -13.56 4.83
N VAL A 57 -10.57 -14.05 5.96
CA VAL A 57 -9.40 -14.94 5.97
C VAL A 57 -9.66 -16.19 5.15
N HIS A 58 -10.76 -16.90 5.41
CA HIS A 58 -11.05 -18.14 4.69
C HIS A 58 -11.40 -17.93 3.21
N ALA A 59 -12.03 -16.81 2.86
CA ALA A 59 -12.31 -16.47 1.47
C ALA A 59 -11.02 -16.22 0.69
N LEU A 60 -10.02 -15.57 1.29
CA LEU A 60 -8.70 -15.40 0.69
C LEU A 60 -7.92 -16.72 0.62
N GLU A 61 -7.90 -17.50 1.71
CA GLU A 61 -7.27 -18.83 1.76
C GLU A 61 -7.84 -19.82 0.75
N SER A 62 -9.12 -19.65 0.35
CA SER A 62 -9.74 -20.48 -0.68
C SER A 62 -9.00 -20.39 -2.04
N GLY A 63 -8.32 -19.27 -2.30
CA GLY A 63 -7.63 -19.01 -3.56
C GLY A 63 -8.53 -18.80 -4.77
N ILE A 64 -9.86 -18.80 -4.61
CA ILE A 64 -10.83 -18.71 -5.72
C ILE A 64 -11.35 -17.29 -5.91
N VAL A 65 -11.60 -16.56 -4.81
CA VAL A 65 -12.27 -15.25 -4.85
C VAL A 65 -11.44 -14.19 -5.60
N VAL A 66 -10.14 -14.08 -5.30
CA VAL A 66 -9.29 -13.04 -5.88
C VAL A 66 -9.12 -13.20 -7.40
N PRO A 67 -8.86 -14.41 -7.95
CA PRO A 67 -8.86 -14.62 -9.40
C PRO A 67 -10.16 -14.22 -10.09
N LEU A 68 -11.33 -14.53 -9.51
CA LEU A 68 -12.62 -14.17 -10.09
C LEU A 68 -12.82 -12.65 -10.12
N LEU A 69 -12.40 -11.94 -9.06
CA LEU A 69 -12.43 -10.47 -9.06
C LEU A 69 -11.48 -9.88 -10.11
N ASP A 70 -10.27 -10.44 -10.30
CA ASP A 70 -9.35 -10.02 -11.37
C ASP A 70 -9.95 -10.26 -12.77
N GLU A 71 -10.64 -11.39 -12.96
CA GLU A 71 -11.31 -11.69 -14.22
C GLU A 71 -12.39 -10.65 -14.55
N ILE A 72 -13.23 -10.29 -13.59
CA ILE A 72 -14.26 -9.25 -13.77
C ILE A 72 -13.62 -7.89 -14.08
N LEU A 73 -12.54 -7.53 -13.39
CA LEU A 73 -11.80 -6.29 -13.63
C LEU A 73 -11.20 -6.22 -15.04
N ARG A 74 -10.71 -7.35 -15.57
CA ARG A 74 -10.08 -7.46 -16.89
C ARG A 74 -11.07 -7.69 -18.03
N GLY A 75 -12.24 -8.23 -17.74
CA GLY A 75 -13.24 -8.64 -18.72
C GLY A 75 -13.90 -7.47 -19.46
N GLU A 76 -14.90 -7.77 -20.27
CA GLU A 76 -15.72 -6.77 -20.99
C GLU A 76 -16.95 -6.32 -20.18
N ASP A 77 -17.01 -6.68 -18.91
CA ASP A 77 -18.10 -6.32 -18.00
C ASP A 77 -18.30 -4.80 -17.88
N SER A 78 -19.50 -4.41 -17.45
CA SER A 78 -19.88 -3.01 -17.31
C SER A 78 -18.96 -2.25 -16.34
N PHE A 79 -18.85 -0.93 -16.53
CA PHE A 79 -18.08 -0.08 -15.63
C PHE A 79 -18.57 -0.19 -14.18
N ALA A 80 -19.89 -0.30 -13.97
CA ALA A 80 -20.47 -0.42 -12.64
C ALA A 80 -20.03 -1.71 -11.95
N LEU A 81 -20.00 -2.83 -12.68
CA LEU A 81 -19.55 -4.09 -12.13
C LEU A 81 -18.04 -4.08 -11.82
N LYS A 82 -17.23 -3.51 -12.72
CA LYS A 82 -15.79 -3.34 -12.50
C LYS A 82 -15.47 -2.45 -11.30
N LEU A 83 -16.23 -1.37 -11.13
CA LEU A 83 -16.10 -0.49 -9.97
C LEU A 83 -16.41 -1.25 -8.67
N GLU A 84 -17.47 -2.06 -8.68
CA GLU A 84 -17.84 -2.86 -7.51
C GLU A 84 -16.80 -3.96 -7.21
N ALA A 85 -16.26 -4.62 -8.24
CA ALA A 85 -15.16 -5.56 -8.09
C ALA A 85 -13.89 -4.87 -7.54
N ALA A 86 -13.57 -3.66 -8.00
CA ALA A 86 -12.45 -2.88 -7.46
C ALA A 86 -12.65 -2.56 -5.97
N ASN A 87 -13.87 -2.18 -5.58
CA ASN A 87 -14.20 -1.97 -4.17
C ASN A 87 -14.07 -3.27 -3.35
N ALA A 88 -14.48 -4.41 -3.89
CA ALA A 88 -14.31 -5.70 -3.23
C ALA A 88 -12.84 -6.08 -3.04
N VAL A 89 -11.98 -5.81 -4.02
CA VAL A 89 -10.52 -5.99 -3.86
C VAL A 89 -10.00 -5.11 -2.73
N MET A 90 -10.40 -3.84 -2.65
CA MET A 90 -9.95 -2.95 -1.57
C MET A 90 -10.47 -3.38 -0.19
N ASP A 91 -11.73 -3.81 -0.11
CA ASP A 91 -12.35 -4.32 1.12
C ASP A 91 -11.73 -5.65 1.59
N SER A 92 -11.14 -6.43 0.66
CA SER A 92 -10.41 -7.65 1.00
C SER A 92 -9.04 -7.42 1.65
N ILE A 93 -8.57 -6.16 1.70
CA ILE A 93 -7.33 -5.79 2.39
C ILE A 93 -7.67 -5.44 3.85
N PRO A 94 -7.32 -6.29 4.82
CA PRO A 94 -7.60 -6.01 6.22
C PRO A 94 -6.76 -4.83 6.70
N ASP A 95 -7.33 -4.00 7.58
CA ASP A 95 -6.59 -2.90 8.20
C ASP A 95 -5.61 -3.41 9.29
N MET A 96 -5.61 -4.72 9.58
CA MET A 96 -4.76 -5.35 10.58
C MET A 96 -3.42 -5.79 9.98
N MET A 97 -2.31 -5.22 10.45
CA MET A 97 -0.92 -5.52 10.03
C MET A 97 -0.47 -6.99 10.22
N LYS A 98 -1.32 -7.89 10.74
CA LYS A 98 -0.97 -9.30 11.03
C LYS A 98 -1.28 -10.25 9.87
N LEU A 99 -1.86 -9.76 8.78
CA LEU A 99 -2.35 -10.57 7.66
C LEU A 99 -1.57 -10.32 6.36
N ASP A 100 -0.39 -9.71 6.44
CA ASP A 100 0.39 -9.35 5.25
C ASP A 100 0.76 -10.57 4.40
N ASP A 101 1.12 -11.70 5.03
CA ASP A 101 1.42 -12.94 4.30
C ASP A 101 0.22 -13.39 3.47
N LEU A 102 -0.99 -13.36 4.03
CA LEU A 102 -2.21 -13.72 3.32
C LEU A 102 -2.50 -12.75 2.16
N VAL A 103 -2.32 -11.45 2.37
CA VAL A 103 -2.51 -10.42 1.33
C VAL A 103 -1.52 -10.61 0.17
N ILE A 104 -0.27 -10.93 0.50
CA ILE A 104 0.82 -11.19 -0.44
C ILE A 104 0.55 -12.48 -1.23
N ASP A 105 0.25 -13.57 -0.54
CA ASP A 105 0.01 -14.89 -1.13
C ASP A 105 -1.22 -14.88 -2.03
N SER A 106 -2.25 -14.09 -1.67
CA SER A 106 -3.47 -13.92 -2.44
C SER A 106 -3.34 -12.99 -3.66
N LYS A 107 -2.15 -12.42 -3.93
CA LYS A 107 -1.89 -11.52 -5.08
C LYS A 107 -2.67 -10.20 -5.07
N LEU A 108 -3.09 -9.76 -3.89
CA LEU A 108 -3.88 -8.55 -3.74
C LEU A 108 -3.04 -7.28 -3.98
N VAL A 109 -1.74 -7.29 -3.65
CA VAL A 109 -0.85 -6.15 -3.91
C VAL A 109 -0.76 -5.85 -5.40
N GLU A 110 -0.64 -6.87 -6.23
CA GLU A 110 -0.60 -6.77 -7.68
C GLU A 110 -1.93 -6.21 -8.23
N LEU A 111 -3.07 -6.61 -7.66
CA LEU A 111 -4.37 -6.03 -8.02
C LEU A 111 -4.48 -4.56 -7.61
N LEU A 112 -4.06 -4.18 -6.40
CA LEU A 112 -4.04 -2.78 -5.99
C LEU A 112 -3.21 -1.91 -6.95
N LEU A 113 -2.09 -2.43 -7.46
CA LEU A 113 -1.28 -1.74 -8.47
C LEU A 113 -1.98 -1.61 -9.81
N LYS A 114 -2.75 -2.60 -10.25
CA LYS A 114 -3.62 -2.46 -11.42
C LYS A 114 -4.67 -1.37 -11.20
N LEU A 115 -5.27 -1.32 -10.01
CA LEU A 115 -6.30 -0.34 -9.65
C LEU A 115 -5.79 1.12 -9.61
N LEU A 116 -4.48 1.34 -9.54
CA LEU A 116 -3.91 2.69 -9.69
C LEU A 116 -4.18 3.31 -11.07
N HIS A 117 -4.42 2.49 -12.08
CA HIS A 117 -4.79 2.94 -13.44
C HIS A 117 -6.29 2.86 -13.70
N PHE A 118 -7.09 2.58 -12.67
CA PHE A 118 -8.54 2.51 -12.83
C PHE A 118 -9.07 3.90 -13.18
N PRO A 119 -10.02 4.02 -14.14
CA PRO A 119 -10.54 5.31 -14.62
C PRO A 119 -11.27 6.16 -13.57
N ALA A 120 -11.52 5.64 -12.37
CA ALA A 120 -12.17 6.37 -11.29
C ALA A 120 -11.16 6.80 -10.22
N GLU A 121 -11.03 8.12 -10.01
CA GLU A 121 -10.03 8.69 -9.11
C GLU A 121 -10.17 8.19 -7.65
N ASN A 122 -11.40 7.97 -7.19
CA ASN A 122 -11.69 7.44 -5.85
C ASN A 122 -11.17 6.00 -5.66
N VAL A 123 -11.09 5.21 -6.73
CA VAL A 123 -10.50 3.86 -6.70
C VAL A 123 -8.99 3.97 -6.62
N CYS A 124 -8.38 4.84 -7.41
CA CYS A 124 -6.93 5.10 -7.36
C CYS A 124 -6.50 5.59 -5.95
N GLU A 125 -7.24 6.55 -5.37
CA GLU A 125 -6.99 7.04 -4.01
C GLU A 125 -7.07 5.93 -2.97
N GLN A 126 -8.13 5.12 -2.98
CA GLN A 126 -8.30 4.04 -2.00
C GLN A 126 -7.30 2.91 -2.22
N ALA A 127 -6.91 2.61 -3.46
CA ALA A 127 -5.87 1.65 -3.75
C ALA A 127 -4.51 2.11 -3.19
N MET A 128 -4.16 3.40 -3.32
CA MET A 128 -2.98 3.97 -2.68
C MET A 128 -3.04 3.89 -1.14
N GLU A 129 -4.22 4.06 -0.57
CA GLU A 129 -4.45 3.91 0.87
C GLU A 129 -4.22 2.48 1.33
N LYS A 130 -4.78 1.49 0.64
CA LYS A 130 -4.57 0.08 0.98
C LYS A 130 -3.12 -0.36 0.78
N LEU A 131 -2.43 0.11 -0.27
CA LEU A 131 -0.98 -0.10 -0.43
C LEU A 131 -0.19 0.47 0.74
N ARG A 132 -0.61 1.62 1.26
CA ARG A 132 0.03 2.27 2.42
C ARG A 132 -0.14 1.43 3.69
N ILE A 133 -1.32 0.81 3.89
CA ILE A 133 -1.59 -0.11 5.00
C ILE A 133 -0.67 -1.33 4.93
N VAL A 134 -0.57 -1.97 3.76
CA VAL A 134 0.35 -3.11 3.56
C VAL A 134 1.81 -2.69 3.80
N ALA A 135 2.18 -1.48 3.38
CA ALA A 135 3.54 -0.95 3.59
C ALA A 135 3.85 -0.52 5.03
N LEU A 136 2.91 -0.63 5.97
CA LEU A 136 3.17 -0.37 7.40
C LEU A 136 4.10 -1.43 7.99
N SER A 137 3.99 -2.69 7.55
CA SER A 137 4.89 -3.74 8.00
C SER A 137 6.16 -3.81 7.16
N PRO A 138 7.28 -4.29 7.73
CA PRO A 138 8.51 -4.49 6.98
C PRO A 138 8.38 -5.48 5.81
N VAL A 139 7.61 -6.56 6.00
CA VAL A 139 7.40 -7.61 5.00
C VAL A 139 6.55 -7.07 3.84
N GLY A 140 5.39 -6.47 4.17
CA GLY A 140 4.50 -5.87 3.18
C GLY A 140 5.17 -4.72 2.43
N ARG A 141 5.91 -3.84 3.11
CA ARG A 141 6.70 -2.78 2.46
C ARG A 141 7.69 -3.34 1.45
N GLY A 142 8.45 -4.36 1.84
CA GLY A 142 9.42 -5.02 0.97
C GLY A 142 8.77 -5.67 -0.26
N TYR A 143 7.60 -6.28 -0.09
CA TYR A 143 6.85 -6.90 -1.18
C TYR A 143 6.27 -5.86 -2.14
N VAL A 144 5.58 -4.83 -1.62
CA VAL A 144 5.01 -3.72 -2.42
C VAL A 144 6.09 -3.10 -3.33
N LEU A 145 7.28 -2.86 -2.79
CA LEU A 145 8.42 -2.34 -3.56
C LEU A 145 8.97 -3.33 -4.60
N THR A 146 8.85 -4.63 -4.36
CA THR A 146 9.22 -5.67 -5.32
C THR A 146 8.24 -5.74 -6.49
N CYS A 147 6.96 -5.45 -6.24
CA CYS A 147 5.92 -5.38 -7.26
C CYS A 147 5.96 -4.09 -8.10
N MET A 148 7.09 -3.36 -8.13
CA MET A 148 7.25 -2.12 -8.91
C MET A 148 6.23 -1.01 -8.54
N ALA A 149 5.77 -0.99 -7.28
CA ALA A 149 4.84 0.04 -6.83
C ALA A 149 5.38 1.46 -7.00
N LEU A 150 6.69 1.63 -6.85
CA LEU A 150 7.30 2.95 -6.98
C LEU A 150 7.16 3.49 -8.41
N ASP A 151 7.38 2.68 -9.44
CA ASP A 151 7.28 3.13 -10.84
C ASP A 151 5.85 3.62 -11.16
N ASN A 152 4.83 2.93 -10.65
CA ASN A 152 3.43 3.32 -10.79
C ASN A 152 3.14 4.65 -10.08
N LEU A 153 3.64 4.82 -8.86
CA LEU A 153 3.47 6.06 -8.09
C LEU A 153 4.20 7.23 -8.75
N LEU A 154 5.39 7.02 -9.31
CA LEU A 154 6.12 8.06 -10.05
C LEU A 154 5.39 8.49 -11.30
N HIS A 155 4.72 7.58 -12.00
CA HIS A 155 3.84 7.94 -13.10
C HIS A 155 2.69 8.86 -12.64
N ILE A 156 2.04 8.54 -11.50
CA ILE A 156 0.99 9.38 -10.91
C ILE A 156 1.51 10.79 -10.59
N LEU A 157 2.76 10.94 -10.11
CA LEU A 157 3.34 12.26 -9.82
C LEU A 157 3.44 13.17 -11.06
N THR A 158 3.46 12.61 -12.27
CA THR A 158 3.69 13.37 -13.50
C THR A 158 2.43 13.94 -14.17
N TYR A 159 1.26 13.31 -13.99
CA TYR A 159 0.07 13.64 -14.80
C TYR A 159 -1.24 13.78 -14.02
N CYS A 160 -1.21 13.76 -12.69
CA CYS A 160 -2.44 13.73 -11.89
C CYS A 160 -2.77 15.06 -11.21
N ASN A 161 -4.05 15.18 -10.81
CA ASN A 161 -4.55 16.32 -10.05
C ASN A 161 -3.92 16.38 -8.63
N ILE A 162 -4.15 17.49 -7.92
CA ILE A 162 -3.53 17.72 -6.61
C ILE A 162 -3.91 16.69 -5.55
N LEU A 163 -5.13 16.13 -5.59
CA LEU A 163 -5.59 15.13 -4.61
C LEU A 163 -4.79 13.83 -4.74
N LEU A 164 -4.66 13.32 -5.97
CA LEU A 164 -3.86 12.13 -6.24
C LEU A 164 -2.37 12.38 -6.01
N LEU A 165 -1.87 13.58 -6.30
CA LEU A 165 -0.49 13.96 -6.03
C LEU A 165 -0.15 13.90 -4.52
N ARG A 166 -1.06 14.41 -3.67
CA ARG A 166 -0.93 14.33 -2.21
C ARG A 166 -0.90 12.88 -1.72
N LYS A 167 -1.77 12.02 -2.27
CA LYS A 167 -1.84 10.60 -1.90
C LYS A 167 -0.61 9.83 -2.36
N ALA A 168 -0.17 10.03 -3.61
CA ALA A 168 1.01 9.38 -4.14
C ALA A 168 2.27 9.75 -3.35
N THR A 169 2.47 11.04 -3.07
CA THR A 169 3.60 11.49 -2.23
C THR A 169 3.53 10.94 -0.80
N GLN A 170 2.33 10.86 -0.21
CA GLN A 170 2.14 10.23 1.09
C GLN A 170 2.51 8.74 1.05
N THR A 171 2.05 7.99 0.04
CA THR A 171 2.38 6.57 -0.11
C THR A 171 3.87 6.36 -0.31
N ILE A 172 4.55 7.19 -1.13
CA ILE A 172 6.01 7.14 -1.30
C ILE A 172 6.73 7.39 0.03
N SER A 173 6.26 8.34 0.85
CA SER A 173 6.85 8.60 2.17
C SER A 173 6.77 7.39 3.11
N VAL A 174 5.65 6.65 3.07
CA VAL A 174 5.48 5.42 3.86
C VAL A 174 6.33 4.29 3.32
N LEU A 175 6.47 4.18 2.00
CA LEU A 175 7.37 3.19 1.40
C LEU A 175 8.85 3.47 1.69
N SER A 176 9.20 4.73 1.98
CA SER A 176 10.58 5.16 2.24
C SER A 176 11.03 4.98 3.70
N ARG A 177 10.10 4.73 4.63
CA ARG A 177 10.36 4.71 6.09
C ARG A 177 10.63 3.30 6.64
N GLY A 178 11.02 3.25 7.91
CA GLY A 178 11.08 2.03 8.71
C GLY A 178 12.34 1.19 8.53
N THR A 179 12.43 0.12 9.33
CA THR A 179 13.52 -0.86 9.37
C THR A 179 13.00 -2.26 8.94
N PRO A 180 13.83 -3.09 8.26
CA PRO A 180 15.10 -2.72 7.65
C PRO A 180 14.88 -1.70 6.53
N LYS A 181 15.95 -0.93 6.27
CA LYS A 181 15.97 0.07 5.22
C LYS A 181 15.81 -0.56 3.84
N VAL A 182 15.08 0.13 2.95
CA VAL A 182 14.82 -0.33 1.59
C VAL A 182 16.11 -0.29 0.75
N PRO A 183 16.40 -1.26 -0.14
CA PRO A 183 17.56 -1.19 -1.02
C PRO A 183 17.54 0.05 -1.92
N SER A 184 18.68 0.74 -1.99
CA SER A 184 18.84 2.04 -2.68
C SER A 184 18.42 2.03 -4.14
N VAL A 185 18.74 0.95 -4.83
CA VAL A 185 18.38 0.72 -6.24
C VAL A 185 16.88 0.83 -6.47
N LYS A 186 16.06 0.39 -5.50
CA LYS A 186 14.59 0.41 -5.63
C LYS A 186 13.98 1.78 -5.40
N VAL A 187 14.68 2.71 -4.73
CA VAL A 187 14.12 4.00 -4.30
C VAL A 187 14.79 5.21 -4.93
N LYS A 188 15.96 5.02 -5.56
CA LYS A 188 16.70 6.07 -6.28
C LYS A 188 15.86 6.81 -7.32
N PRO A 189 14.97 6.16 -8.12
CA PRO A 189 14.11 6.88 -9.06
C PRO A 189 13.17 7.89 -8.39
N ALA A 190 12.78 7.67 -7.13
CA ALA A 190 11.91 8.59 -6.41
C ALA A 190 12.60 9.90 -6.04
N ILE A 191 13.91 9.88 -5.83
CA ILE A 191 14.65 11.03 -5.31
C ILE A 191 14.53 12.23 -6.24
N GLN A 192 14.74 12.02 -7.54
CA GLN A 192 14.67 13.11 -8.53
C GLN A 192 13.26 13.70 -8.59
N ALA A 193 12.23 12.85 -8.62
CA ALA A 193 10.84 13.30 -8.65
C ALA A 193 10.46 14.06 -7.36
N LEU A 194 10.87 13.56 -6.19
CA LEU A 194 10.62 14.19 -4.91
C LEU A 194 11.35 15.54 -4.77
N CYS A 195 12.59 15.62 -5.24
CA CYS A 195 13.34 16.88 -5.26
C CYS A 195 12.63 17.91 -6.14
N LEU A 196 12.19 17.52 -7.35
CA LEU A 196 11.43 18.38 -8.24
C LEU A 196 10.14 18.89 -7.59
N LEU A 197 9.41 18.01 -6.89
CA LEU A 197 8.20 18.41 -6.16
C LEU A 197 8.51 19.41 -5.04
N VAL A 198 9.59 19.19 -4.29
CA VAL A 198 10.03 20.15 -3.26
C VAL A 198 10.38 21.51 -3.88
N THR A 199 11.02 21.54 -5.04
CA THR A 199 11.47 22.80 -5.67
C THR A 199 10.39 23.54 -6.43
N SER A 200 9.39 22.84 -6.97
CA SER A 200 8.49 23.37 -8.00
C SER A 200 7.01 23.31 -7.64
N ASN A 201 6.66 22.82 -6.45
CA ASN A 201 5.28 22.76 -5.97
C ASN A 201 5.06 23.76 -4.81
N ASP A 202 3.83 24.22 -4.61
CA ASP A 202 3.42 25.13 -3.54
C ASP A 202 2.39 24.51 -2.58
N ASP A 203 1.93 23.29 -2.86
CA ASP A 203 0.99 22.58 -2.01
C ASP A 203 1.66 22.03 -0.76
N ARG A 204 1.19 22.50 0.40
CA ARG A 204 1.75 22.16 1.70
C ARG A 204 1.80 20.67 1.98
N GLU A 205 0.79 19.90 1.56
CA GLU A 205 0.74 18.48 1.86
C GLU A 205 1.71 17.69 0.99
N VAL A 206 1.81 18.04 -0.29
CA VAL A 206 2.81 17.48 -1.22
C VAL A 206 4.22 17.77 -0.70
N LEU A 207 4.52 19.02 -0.36
CA LEU A 207 5.84 19.44 0.14
C LEU A 207 6.21 18.74 1.44
N ARG A 208 5.27 18.66 2.40
CA ARG A 208 5.43 17.94 3.66
C ARG A 208 5.78 16.46 3.40
N ASN A 209 4.97 15.78 2.60
CA ASN A 209 5.15 14.35 2.32
C ASN A 209 6.47 14.09 1.57
N ALA A 210 6.82 14.96 0.63
CA ALA A 210 8.07 14.86 -0.12
C ALA A 210 9.30 15.06 0.79
N CYS A 211 9.27 16.04 1.70
CA CYS A 211 10.34 16.25 2.68
C CYS A 211 10.51 15.04 3.61
N TRP A 212 9.40 14.46 4.08
CA TRP A 212 9.45 13.23 4.88
C TRP A 212 10.04 12.05 4.12
N ALA A 213 9.60 11.83 2.87
CA ALA A 213 10.13 10.78 2.02
C ALA A 213 11.64 10.94 1.83
N LEU A 214 12.11 12.13 1.45
CA LEU A 214 13.54 12.44 1.28
C LEU A 214 14.32 12.22 2.58
N TYR A 215 13.75 12.62 3.73
CA TYR A 215 14.41 12.41 5.03
C TYR A 215 14.63 10.91 5.30
N TYR A 216 13.61 10.08 5.11
CA TYR A 216 13.75 8.64 5.35
C TYR A 216 14.72 7.97 4.36
N LEU A 217 14.71 8.40 3.09
CA LEU A 217 15.66 7.94 2.06
C LEU A 217 17.11 8.33 2.38
N SER A 218 17.32 9.49 3.02
CA SER A 218 18.64 9.96 3.49
C SER A 218 19.18 9.23 4.73
N GLY A 219 18.50 8.18 5.19
CA GLY A 219 18.86 7.45 6.41
C GLY A 219 18.14 7.94 7.67
N GLY A 220 17.18 8.86 7.54
CA GLY A 220 16.38 9.36 8.66
C GLY A 220 15.61 8.25 9.38
N ILE A 221 15.54 8.36 10.70
CA ILE A 221 14.87 7.40 11.59
C ILE A 221 13.44 7.87 11.87
N ASP A 222 12.50 6.94 11.89
CA ASP A 222 11.14 7.12 12.41
C ASP A 222 11.12 6.61 13.86
N GLU A 223 11.24 7.53 14.83
CA GLU A 223 11.39 7.22 16.25
C GLU A 223 10.20 6.43 16.81
N ASP A 224 8.98 6.71 16.34
CA ASP A 224 7.76 6.04 16.78
C ASP A 224 7.72 4.58 16.29
N LEU A 225 8.15 4.34 15.05
CA LEU A 225 8.26 2.98 14.49
C LEU A 225 9.45 2.21 15.07
N GLU A 226 10.58 2.86 15.33
CA GLU A 226 11.75 2.19 15.91
C GLU A 226 11.54 1.78 17.36
N ALA A 227 10.80 2.57 18.15
CA ALA A 227 10.40 2.17 19.50
C ALA A 227 9.59 0.86 19.50
N TYR A 228 8.75 0.63 18.48
CA TYR A 228 8.00 -0.61 18.29
C TYR A 228 8.89 -1.78 17.83
N CYS A 229 9.89 -1.51 16.98
CA CYS A 229 10.80 -2.53 16.44
C CYS A 229 11.96 -2.92 17.37
N ASN A 230 12.15 -2.23 18.49
CA ASN A 230 13.25 -2.46 19.43
C ASN A 230 13.11 -3.77 20.23
N SER A 231 13.42 -4.90 19.58
CA SER A 231 13.92 -6.10 20.25
C SER A 231 15.21 -6.68 19.65
N LYS A 232 15.67 -6.25 18.45
CA LYS A 232 16.97 -6.69 17.91
C LYS A 232 17.66 -5.62 17.07
N SER A 233 18.86 -5.27 17.54
CA SER A 233 19.94 -4.51 16.89
C SER A 233 19.97 -4.61 15.35
N SER A 234 20.00 -3.45 14.68
CA SER A 234 20.99 -3.10 13.66
C SER A 234 20.87 -1.63 13.29
N ILE A 235 21.92 -0.85 13.60
CA ILE A 235 22.12 0.51 13.08
C ILE A 235 22.10 0.41 11.56
N SER A 236 21.07 0.95 10.92
CA SER A 236 20.92 0.87 9.47
C SER A 236 21.62 2.04 8.82
N HIS A 237 22.64 1.76 8.00
CA HIS A 237 23.32 2.75 7.16
C HIS A 237 22.33 3.49 6.25
N SER A 238 22.66 4.74 5.91
CA SER A 238 21.91 5.49 4.89
C SER A 238 21.79 4.67 3.62
N VAL A 239 20.58 4.64 3.06
CA VAL A 239 20.26 3.91 1.84
C VAL A 239 20.87 4.61 0.63
N VAL A 240 20.90 5.93 0.63
CA VAL A 240 21.34 6.73 -0.49
C VAL A 240 22.47 7.63 -0.04
N SER A 241 23.53 7.74 -0.84
CA SER A 241 24.56 8.75 -0.64
C SER A 241 23.92 10.12 -0.59
N GLN A 242 24.28 10.94 0.39
CA GLN A 242 23.71 12.28 0.52
C GLN A 242 24.00 13.14 -0.71
N SER A 243 25.05 12.82 -1.46
CA SER A 243 25.36 13.40 -2.77
C SER A 243 24.21 13.29 -3.79
N ASP A 244 23.46 12.17 -3.82
CA ASP A 244 22.34 12.00 -4.75
C ASP A 244 21.20 12.97 -4.39
N ILE A 245 20.92 13.15 -3.10
CA ILE A 245 19.89 14.07 -2.59
C ILE A 245 20.32 15.53 -2.79
N VAL A 246 21.57 15.86 -2.48
CA VAL A 246 22.15 17.19 -2.69
C VAL A 246 22.18 17.55 -4.18
N SER A 247 22.50 16.60 -5.06
CA SER A 247 22.47 16.84 -6.51
C SER A 247 21.06 17.05 -7.07
N GLY A 248 20.04 16.48 -6.42
CA GLY A 248 18.63 16.68 -6.80
C GLY A 248 18.06 17.99 -6.24
N LEU A 249 18.47 18.39 -5.04
CA LEU A 249 18.13 19.66 -4.41
C LEU A 249 19.11 20.75 -4.90
N PHE A 250 19.04 21.08 -6.18
CA PHE A 250 19.91 22.09 -6.82
C PHE A 250 19.87 23.47 -6.12
N GLU A 251 18.85 23.73 -5.30
CA GLU A 251 18.66 24.98 -4.55
C GLU A 251 18.16 24.73 -3.11
N ILE A 252 19.07 24.85 -2.12
CA ILE A 252 18.76 25.00 -0.69
C ILE A 252 17.73 26.12 -0.39
N PRO A 253 17.65 27.24 -1.15
CA PRO A 253 16.65 28.30 -0.93
C PRO A 253 15.19 27.84 -0.80
N VAL A 254 14.75 26.79 -1.51
CA VAL A 254 13.36 26.33 -1.40
C VAL A 254 13.08 25.65 -0.07
N LEU A 255 14.05 24.88 0.45
CA LEU A 255 13.95 24.31 1.80
C LEU A 255 13.96 25.40 2.88
N LEU A 256 14.73 26.49 2.68
CA LEU A 256 14.69 27.65 3.58
C LEU A 256 13.34 28.35 3.57
N LYS A 257 12.70 28.47 2.39
CA LYS A 257 11.34 29.00 2.27
C LYS A 257 10.31 28.14 3.02
N LEU A 258 10.48 26.82 3.07
CA LEU A 258 9.63 25.93 3.87
C LEU A 258 9.78 26.16 5.39
N LEU A 259 10.92 26.69 5.85
CA LEU A 259 11.11 27.07 7.26
C LEU A 259 10.33 28.34 7.64
N GLU A 260 9.94 29.14 6.65
CA GLU A 260 9.10 30.33 6.84
C GLU A 260 7.59 29.99 6.87
N ASP A 261 7.20 28.74 6.58
CA ASP A 261 5.80 28.33 6.63
C ASP A 261 5.27 28.36 8.07
N PRO A 262 4.06 28.88 8.34
CA PRO A 262 3.53 28.96 9.70
C PRO A 262 3.16 27.60 10.30
N SER A 263 3.11 26.52 9.51
CA SER A 263 2.71 25.19 9.97
C SER A 263 3.89 24.36 10.48
N PRO A 264 3.89 23.93 11.76
CA PRO A 264 4.89 23.01 12.28
C PRO A 264 4.96 21.68 11.52
N SER A 265 3.84 21.26 10.91
CA SER A 265 3.76 20.02 10.14
C SER A 265 4.60 20.05 8.85
N VAL A 266 4.90 21.24 8.33
CA VAL A 266 5.75 21.47 7.15
C VAL A 266 7.18 21.79 7.57
N ILE A 267 7.36 22.61 8.62
CA ILE A 267 8.67 23.00 9.13
C ILE A 267 9.45 21.78 9.64
N ALA A 268 8.84 20.90 10.43
CA ALA A 268 9.52 19.78 11.07
C ALA A 268 10.25 18.85 10.06
N PRO A 269 9.62 18.35 8.98
CA PRO A 269 10.34 17.56 7.98
C PRO A 269 11.36 18.36 7.19
N ALA A 270 11.12 19.66 6.93
CA ALA A 270 12.08 20.54 6.26
C ALA A 270 13.38 20.72 7.07
N ILE A 271 13.27 20.90 8.39
CA ILE A 271 14.44 20.93 9.30
C ILE A 271 15.17 19.60 9.29
N ARG A 272 14.43 18.48 9.33
CA ARG A 272 15.02 17.14 9.37
C ARG A 272 15.83 16.82 8.10
N ILE A 273 15.31 17.16 6.91
CA ILE A 273 16.07 16.96 5.66
C ILE A 273 17.30 17.88 5.61
N LEU A 274 17.17 19.15 6.01
CA LEU A 274 18.31 20.09 6.07
C LEU A 274 19.39 19.61 7.05
N SER A 275 18.99 19.14 8.23
CA SER A 275 19.92 18.57 9.22
C SER A 275 20.62 17.33 8.69
N SER A 276 19.88 16.46 7.98
CA SER A 276 20.45 15.28 7.33
C SER A 276 21.51 15.65 6.28
N ILE A 277 21.21 16.62 5.41
CA ILE A 277 22.14 17.14 4.39
C ILE A 277 23.37 17.78 5.04
N CYS A 278 23.19 18.60 6.06
CA CYS A 278 24.28 19.30 6.75
C CYS A 278 25.21 18.36 7.53
N ARG A 279 24.72 17.16 7.94
CA ARG A 279 25.54 16.15 8.60
C ARG A 279 26.60 15.52 7.69
N GLY A 280 26.42 15.59 6.36
CA GLY A 280 27.36 15.00 5.40
C GLY A 280 27.42 13.46 5.46
N ASP A 281 28.08 12.85 4.48
CA ASP A 281 28.47 11.43 4.54
C ASP A 281 29.55 11.18 5.63
N ASP A 282 29.92 12.17 6.44
CA ASP A 282 30.95 12.08 7.49
C ASP A 282 30.52 11.18 8.67
N GLY A 283 29.24 10.84 8.78
CA GLY A 283 28.75 9.75 9.65
C GLY A 283 28.78 8.34 9.01
N GLN A 284 29.20 8.22 7.75
CA GLN A 284 29.33 6.93 7.04
C GLN A 284 30.76 6.37 7.06
N LYS A 285 31.69 7.05 7.73
CA LYS A 285 33.02 6.50 8.02
C LYS A 285 33.06 5.95 9.44
N GLU A 286 33.43 4.67 9.53
CA GLU A 286 33.77 3.88 10.73
C GLU A 286 32.53 3.38 11.52
N ILE A 287 32.24 2.08 11.65
CA ILE A 287 33.06 0.84 11.72
C ILE A 287 32.29 -0.31 11.06
#